data_AF-A0A6V8MXA9-F1
#
_entry.id   AF-A0A6V8MXA9-F1
#
_cell.length_a   1.000
_cell.length_b   1.000
_cell.length_c   1.000
_cell.angle_alpha   90.00
_cell.angle_beta   90.00
_cell.angle_gamma   90.00
#
_symmetry.space_group_name_H-M   'P 1'
#
loop_
_entity.id
_entity.type
_entity.pdbx_description
1 polymer ?
#
loop_
_entity_poly.entity_id
_entity_poly.type
_entity_poly.pdbx_seq_one_letter_code
_entity_poly.pdbx_strand_id
1 'polypeptide(L)'
;MRLRILQRVLGRLAMVAPGGYTLRPWLHRMRGVRIGRNVWISQMVYIDEQHPEKIEIGDNVTIGLRCIIFAHFYLGDRAPQEVKGGVVVEKDAFIGPNCTILHGVTIGEGAVVVAGSVVTRNVPPAVLYGPPAAEPLARITHPLTENGQVQYQKFLFGLKKL
;
A
#
# COMPACT_ATOMS: atom_id res chain seq x y z
N MET A 1 19.20 14.71 12.84
CA MET A 1 17.92 15.45 12.82
C MET A 1 17.63 16.13 11.47
N ARG A 2 18.54 16.94 10.90
CA ARG A 2 18.34 17.63 9.60
C ARG A 2 18.08 16.70 8.40
N LEU A 3 18.79 15.57 8.31
CA LEU A 3 18.64 14.61 7.19
C LEU A 3 17.22 13.98 7.13
N ARG A 4 16.61 13.71 8.29
CA ARG A 4 15.25 13.12 8.37
C ARG A 4 14.15 14.09 7.94
N ILE A 5 14.33 15.39 8.20
CA ILE A 5 13.37 16.42 7.76
C ILE A 5 13.36 16.49 6.24
N LEU A 6 14.55 16.51 5.61
CA LEU A 6 14.67 16.53 4.16
C LEU A 6 14.01 15.28 3.53
N GLN A 7 14.26 14.09 4.07
CA GLN A 7 13.62 12.85 3.59
C GLN A 7 12.09 12.93 3.62
N ARG A 8 11.52 13.47 4.69
CA ARG A 8 10.07 13.66 4.83
C ARG A 8 9.53 14.66 3.81
N VAL A 9 10.19 15.81 3.64
CA VAL A 9 9.79 16.82 2.65
C VAL A 9 9.83 16.25 1.24
N LEU A 10 10.93 15.58 0.85
CA LEU A 10 11.04 14.94 -0.46
C LEU A 10 9.96 13.87 -0.67
N GLY A 11 9.65 13.08 0.37
CA GLY A 11 8.57 12.09 0.33
C GLY A 11 7.20 12.72 0.08
N ARG A 12 6.87 13.83 0.75
CA ARG A 12 5.61 14.56 0.55
C ARG A 12 5.52 15.17 -0.84
N LEU A 13 6.61 15.75 -1.34
CA LEU A 13 6.67 16.28 -2.70
C LEU A 13 6.48 15.17 -3.74
N ALA A 14 7.09 14.01 -3.55
CA ALA A 14 6.98 12.88 -4.47
C ALA A 14 5.54 12.36 -4.63
N MET A 15 4.67 12.57 -3.64
CA MET A 15 3.25 12.19 -3.73
C MET A 15 2.49 13.01 -4.78
N VAL A 16 2.88 14.27 -5.01
CA VAL A 16 2.10 15.21 -5.84
C VAL A 16 2.87 15.74 -7.05
N ALA A 17 4.19 15.55 -7.09
CA ALA A 17 5.02 16.00 -8.21
C ALA A 17 4.63 15.31 -9.53
N PRO A 18 4.76 16.01 -10.68
CA PRO A 18 4.56 15.39 -11.99
C PRO A 18 5.64 14.35 -12.30
N GLY A 19 5.49 13.59 -13.39
CA GLY A 19 6.53 12.68 -13.90
C GLY A 19 6.60 11.35 -13.15
N GLY A 20 5.79 10.37 -13.57
CA GLY A 20 5.75 9.04 -12.95
C GLY A 20 6.98 8.17 -13.18
N TYR A 21 7.65 8.35 -14.32
CA TYR A 21 8.91 7.68 -14.64
C TYR A 21 10.16 8.50 -14.27
N THR A 22 9.99 9.79 -13.99
CA THR A 22 11.09 10.75 -13.89
C THR A 22 11.22 11.33 -12.49
N LEU A 23 10.56 12.45 -12.22
CA LEU A 23 10.76 13.25 -11.02
C LEU A 23 10.35 12.50 -9.75
N ARG A 24 9.24 11.76 -9.75
CA ARG A 24 8.80 11.02 -8.56
C ARG A 24 9.75 9.89 -8.14
N PRO A 25 10.14 8.95 -9.02
CA PRO A 25 11.19 7.99 -8.70
C PRO A 25 12.50 8.65 -8.28
N TRP A 26 12.90 9.75 -8.91
CA TRP A 26 14.12 10.49 -8.53
C TRP A 26 14.05 11.05 -7.11
N LEU A 27 12.95 11.71 -6.72
CA LEU A 27 12.72 12.19 -5.36
C LEU A 27 12.76 11.05 -4.32
N HIS A 28 12.20 9.90 -4.67
CA HIS A 28 12.25 8.71 -3.80
C HIS A 28 13.66 8.13 -3.67
N ARG A 29 14.45 8.09 -4.74
CA ARG A 29 15.87 7.70 -4.67
C ARG A 29 16.67 8.65 -3.79
N MET A 30 16.50 9.96 -3.96
CA MET A 30 17.19 10.97 -3.15
C MET A 30 16.95 10.84 -1.65
N ARG A 31 15.76 10.36 -1.25
CA ARG A 31 15.43 10.15 0.16
C ARG A 31 15.78 8.77 0.70
N GLY A 32 16.33 7.87 -0.12
CA GLY A 32 16.89 6.59 0.30
C GLY A 32 16.19 5.33 -0.21
N VAL A 33 15.08 5.44 -0.95
CA VAL A 33 14.43 4.26 -1.54
C VAL A 33 15.30 3.67 -2.65
N ARG A 34 15.50 2.35 -2.65
CA ARG A 34 16.23 1.67 -3.73
C ARG A 34 15.26 1.43 -4.88
N ILE A 35 15.50 2.07 -6.02
CA ILE A 35 14.61 2.00 -7.18
C ILE A 35 15.43 1.70 -8.43
N GLY A 36 15.08 0.60 -9.09
CA GLY A 36 15.58 0.16 -10.40
C GLY A 36 15.21 1.10 -11.55
N ARG A 37 15.38 0.64 -12.79
CA ARG A 37 15.14 1.39 -14.02
C ARG A 37 13.68 1.28 -14.44
N ASN A 38 13.19 2.29 -15.18
CA ASN A 38 11.86 2.27 -15.80
C ASN A 38 10.71 2.00 -14.81
N VAL A 39 10.79 2.55 -13.60
CA VAL A 39 9.75 2.39 -12.57
C VAL A 39 8.71 3.49 -12.71
N TRP A 40 7.44 3.11 -12.82
CA TRP A 40 6.31 4.04 -12.71
C TRP A 40 5.84 4.15 -11.27
N ILE A 41 5.84 5.37 -10.72
CA ILE A 41 5.17 5.69 -9.46
C ILE A 41 4.02 6.64 -9.76
N SER A 42 2.79 6.21 -9.47
CA SER A 42 1.59 7.03 -9.68
C SER A 42 1.41 8.11 -8.59
N GLN A 43 0.34 8.90 -8.71
CA GLN A 43 0.09 10.00 -7.77
C GLN A 43 -0.30 9.44 -6.40
N MET A 44 -0.05 10.23 -5.37
CA MET A 44 -0.44 9.96 -3.99
C MET A 44 0.06 8.61 -3.44
N VAL A 45 1.10 8.03 -4.04
CA VAL A 45 1.74 6.82 -3.52
C VAL A 45 2.51 7.21 -2.27
N TYR A 46 2.10 6.66 -1.14
CA TYR A 46 2.84 6.77 0.11
C TYR A 46 3.87 5.65 0.18
N ILE A 47 5.14 6.01 0.33
CA ILE A 47 6.22 5.08 0.67
C ILE A 47 6.77 5.52 2.01
N ASP A 48 7.02 4.56 2.90
CA ASP A 48 7.52 4.75 4.25
C ASP A 48 8.49 5.94 4.43
N GLU A 49 8.17 6.82 5.39
CA GLU A 49 8.95 8.03 5.65
C GLU A 49 10.06 7.85 6.69
N GLN A 50 10.02 6.81 7.54
CA GLN A 50 11.03 6.60 8.58
C GLN A 50 12.17 5.72 8.12
N HIS A 51 11.86 4.69 7.34
CA HIS A 51 12.82 3.70 6.85
C HIS A 51 12.74 3.50 5.32
N PRO A 52 12.85 4.58 4.51
CA PRO A 52 12.86 4.43 3.05
C PRO A 52 13.96 3.52 2.52
N GLU A 53 15.09 3.43 3.23
CA GLU A 53 16.22 2.56 2.88
C GLU A 53 15.89 1.06 2.93
N LYS A 54 14.77 0.70 3.55
CA LYS A 54 14.25 -0.67 3.63
C LYS A 54 13.25 -1.00 2.52
N ILE A 55 13.01 -0.08 1.60
CA ILE A 55 12.13 -0.29 0.45
C ILE A 55 12.98 -0.47 -0.79
N GLU A 56 12.78 -1.60 -1.46
CA GLU A 56 13.42 -1.95 -2.71
C GLU A 56 12.39 -2.20 -3.81
N ILE A 57 12.57 -1.53 -4.94
CA ILE A 57 11.70 -1.62 -6.11
C ILE A 57 12.58 -1.95 -7.30
N GLY A 58 12.34 -3.10 -7.94
CA GLY A 58 13.06 -3.60 -9.09
C GLY A 58 12.79 -2.84 -10.38
N ASP A 59 13.41 -3.31 -11.46
CA ASP A 59 13.25 -2.71 -12.78
C ASP A 59 11.83 -2.94 -13.34
N ASN A 60 11.33 -2.00 -14.15
CA ASN A 60 10.04 -2.06 -14.86
C ASN A 60 8.79 -2.19 -13.97
N VAL A 61 8.92 -1.94 -12.66
CA VAL A 61 7.79 -2.01 -11.73
C VAL A 61 6.80 -0.87 -11.99
N THR A 62 5.50 -1.18 -11.89
CA THR A 62 4.44 -0.18 -11.88
C THR A 62 3.73 -0.14 -10.54
N ILE A 63 3.67 1.04 -9.91
CA ILE A 63 2.93 1.26 -8.66
C ILE A 63 1.73 2.18 -8.94
N GLY A 64 0.54 1.64 -8.73
CA GLY A 64 -0.74 2.29 -8.98
C GLY A 64 -1.04 3.48 -8.06
N LEU A 65 -2.02 4.27 -8.47
CA LEU A 65 -2.49 5.48 -7.76
C LEU A 65 -2.83 5.17 -6.29
N ARG A 66 -2.43 6.04 -5.35
CA ARG A 66 -2.81 5.97 -3.93
C ARG A 66 -2.44 4.66 -3.22
N CYS A 67 -1.39 3.98 -3.68
CA CYS A 67 -0.85 2.85 -2.92
C CYS A 67 -0.13 3.32 -1.65
N ILE A 68 -0.08 2.44 -0.66
CA ILE A 68 0.62 2.65 0.60
C ILE A 68 1.63 1.51 0.79
N ILE A 69 2.90 1.82 1.02
CA ILE A 69 3.96 0.83 1.25
C ILE A 69 4.62 1.10 2.61
N PHE A 70 4.42 0.19 3.56
CA PHE A 70 4.96 0.27 4.92
C PHE A 70 6.18 -0.63 5.11
N ALA A 71 7.31 -0.08 5.57
CA ALA A 71 8.47 -0.86 6.03
C ALA A 71 8.44 -1.10 7.56
N HIS A 72 7.53 -0.44 8.28
CA HIS A 72 7.37 -0.59 9.72
C HIS A 72 5.96 -0.22 10.17
N PHE A 73 5.55 -0.74 11.33
CA PHE A 73 4.48 -0.15 12.13
C PHE A 73 5.05 0.61 13.32
N TYR A 74 4.45 1.75 13.66
CA TYR A 74 4.75 2.45 14.89
C TYR A 74 3.98 1.79 16.05
N LEU A 75 4.61 0.83 16.73
CA LEU A 75 4.08 0.25 17.98
C LEU A 75 4.64 0.94 19.25
N GLY A 76 5.28 2.11 19.10
CA GLY A 76 6.01 2.78 20.19
C GLY A 76 7.28 2.02 20.62
N ASP A 77 7.84 2.35 21.80
CA ASP A 77 9.08 1.76 22.37
C ASP A 77 8.98 0.24 22.66
N ARG A 78 7.85 -0.39 22.33
CA ARG A 78 7.53 -1.79 22.63
C ARG A 78 7.58 -2.71 21.42
N ALA A 79 7.87 -2.19 20.22
CA ALA A 79 7.99 -3.03 19.02
C ALA A 79 9.33 -3.78 19.04
N PRO A 80 9.35 -5.13 19.00
CA PRO A 80 10.57 -5.87 18.70
C PRO A 80 11.18 -5.37 17.38
N GLN A 81 12.51 -5.34 17.26
CA GLN A 81 13.21 -5.00 16.00
C GLN A 81 12.71 -5.84 14.80
N GLU A 82 12.15 -7.02 15.09
CA GLU A 82 11.54 -7.98 14.16
C GLU A 82 10.29 -7.46 13.42
N VAL A 83 9.61 -6.42 13.91
CA VAL A 83 8.45 -5.81 13.23
C VAL A 83 8.86 -4.87 12.08
N LYS A 84 10.18 -4.75 11.82
CA LYS A 84 10.75 -3.90 10.77
C LYS A 84 11.22 -4.71 9.57
N GLY A 85 10.30 -5.45 8.94
CA GLY A 85 10.57 -6.09 7.66
C GLY A 85 10.53 -5.06 6.54
N GLY A 86 11.61 -4.94 5.75
CA GLY A 86 11.56 -4.15 4.53
C GLY A 86 10.48 -4.64 3.55
N VAL A 87 10.25 -3.89 2.48
CA VAL A 87 9.40 -4.33 1.37
C VAL A 87 10.26 -4.44 0.13
N VAL A 88 10.11 -5.57 -0.56
CA VAL A 88 10.76 -5.81 -1.85
C VAL A 88 9.66 -5.96 -2.90
N VAL A 89 9.73 -5.17 -3.96
CA VAL A 89 8.91 -5.34 -5.15
C VAL A 89 9.86 -5.73 -6.28
N GLU A 90 9.82 -6.98 -6.70
CA GLU A 90 10.74 -7.52 -7.69
C GLU A 90 10.43 -7.00 -9.11
N LYS A 91 11.33 -7.29 -10.04
CA LYS A 91 11.29 -6.83 -11.43
C LYS A 91 9.94 -7.16 -12.11
N ASP A 92 9.53 -6.30 -13.03
CA ASP A 92 8.33 -6.46 -13.86
C ASP A 92 6.99 -6.59 -13.09
N ALA A 93 6.99 -6.43 -11.75
CA ALA A 93 5.77 -6.53 -10.96
C ALA A 93 4.83 -5.32 -11.15
N PHE A 94 3.53 -5.57 -11.05
CA PHE A 94 2.48 -4.56 -11.16
C PHE A 94 1.66 -4.51 -9.88
N ILE A 95 1.55 -3.32 -9.29
CA ILE A 95 0.70 -3.07 -8.12
C ILE A 95 -0.46 -2.19 -8.57
N GLY A 96 -1.68 -2.72 -8.52
CA GLY A 96 -2.91 -1.99 -8.85
C GLY A 96 -3.17 -0.80 -7.93
N PRO A 97 -4.03 0.15 -8.33
CA PRO A 97 -4.33 1.33 -7.52
C PRO A 97 -4.97 0.98 -6.17
N ASN A 98 -4.76 1.84 -5.17
CA ASN A 98 -5.29 1.73 -3.81
C ASN A 98 -4.88 0.44 -3.07
N CYS A 99 -3.72 -0.13 -3.37
CA CYS A 99 -3.21 -1.26 -2.58
C CYS A 99 -2.50 -0.78 -1.31
N THR A 100 -2.51 -1.62 -0.28
CA THR A 100 -1.66 -1.46 0.92
C THR A 100 -0.72 -2.64 1.03
N ILE A 101 0.59 -2.38 1.01
CA ILE A 101 1.65 -3.39 1.16
C ILE A 101 2.27 -3.25 2.55
N LEU A 102 2.21 -4.31 3.34
CA LEU A 102 2.73 -4.32 4.70
C LEU A 102 4.21 -4.72 4.78
N HIS A 103 4.82 -4.40 5.91
CA HIS A 103 6.23 -4.67 6.18
C HIS A 103 6.55 -6.17 6.07
N GLY A 104 7.76 -6.49 5.62
CA GLY A 104 8.25 -7.87 5.46
C GLY A 104 7.69 -8.60 4.25
N VAL A 105 6.93 -7.91 3.39
CA VAL A 105 6.36 -8.49 2.17
C VAL A 105 7.35 -8.37 1.00
N THR A 106 7.50 -9.47 0.27
CA THR A 106 8.09 -9.51 -1.06
C THR A 106 6.98 -9.73 -2.10
N ILE A 107 6.91 -8.87 -3.11
CA ILE A 107 6.08 -9.05 -4.30
C ILE A 107 6.98 -9.65 -5.39
N GLY A 108 6.72 -10.91 -5.76
CA GLY A 108 7.56 -11.66 -6.68
C GLY A 108 7.58 -11.10 -8.11
N GLU A 109 8.63 -11.45 -8.85
CA GLU A 109 8.85 -11.01 -10.24
C GLU A 109 7.63 -11.27 -11.12
N GLY A 110 7.20 -10.26 -11.87
CA GLY A 110 6.06 -10.34 -12.78
C GLY A 110 4.69 -10.56 -12.11
N ALA A 111 4.60 -10.51 -10.78
CA ALA A 111 3.31 -10.64 -10.09
C ALA A 111 2.43 -9.40 -10.33
N VAL A 112 1.12 -9.61 -10.38
CA VAL A 112 0.11 -8.57 -10.54
C VAL A 112 -0.78 -8.53 -9.30
N VAL A 113 -0.74 -7.43 -8.54
CA VAL A 113 -1.62 -7.22 -7.39
C VAL A 113 -2.85 -6.43 -7.83
N VAL A 114 -4.05 -6.99 -7.63
CA VAL A 114 -5.33 -6.36 -8.01
C VAL A 114 -5.59 -5.13 -7.16
N ALA A 115 -6.24 -4.13 -7.75
CA ALA A 115 -6.62 -2.89 -7.07
C ALA A 115 -7.36 -3.14 -5.74
N GLY A 116 -7.09 -2.29 -4.74
CA GLY A 116 -7.74 -2.38 -3.43
C GLY A 116 -7.25 -3.53 -2.53
N SER A 117 -6.19 -4.25 -2.92
CA SER A 117 -5.65 -5.35 -2.11
C SER A 117 -4.90 -4.86 -0.88
N VAL A 118 -5.05 -5.57 0.24
CA VAL A 118 -4.18 -5.46 1.42
C VAL A 118 -3.27 -6.67 1.45
N VAL A 119 -1.97 -6.47 1.20
CA VAL A 119 -0.97 -7.53 1.09
C VAL A 119 -0.22 -7.66 2.40
N THR A 120 -0.44 -8.78 3.09
CA THR A 120 0.10 -9.08 4.42
C THR A 120 1.13 -10.20 4.42
N ARG A 121 1.35 -10.87 3.28
CA ARG A 121 2.26 -12.00 3.09
C ARG A 121 2.92 -11.90 1.72
N ASN A 122 4.03 -12.61 1.53
CA ASN A 122 4.73 -12.65 0.25
C ASN A 122 3.82 -13.13 -0.87
N VAL A 123 3.94 -12.48 -2.03
CA VAL A 123 3.26 -12.83 -3.26
C VAL A 123 4.24 -13.60 -4.15
N PRO A 124 3.91 -14.84 -4.56
CA PRO A 124 4.75 -15.60 -5.49
C PRO A 124 4.99 -14.85 -6.82
N PRO A 125 6.06 -15.17 -7.56
CA PRO A 125 6.28 -14.60 -8.89
C PRO A 125 5.20 -15.06 -9.89
N ALA A 126 4.95 -14.25 -10.92
CA ALA A 126 4.08 -14.54 -12.06
C ALA A 126 2.62 -14.95 -11.71
N VAL A 127 2.07 -14.48 -10.59
CA VAL A 127 0.67 -14.70 -10.21
C VAL A 127 -0.16 -13.43 -10.26
N LEU A 128 -1.46 -13.59 -10.47
CA LEU A 128 -2.46 -12.57 -10.16
C LEU A 128 -2.88 -12.73 -8.69
N TYR A 129 -2.56 -11.74 -7.85
CA TYR A 129 -2.85 -11.73 -6.42
C TYR A 129 -3.90 -10.69 -6.07
N GLY A 130 -4.90 -11.08 -5.28
CA GLY A 130 -5.91 -10.17 -4.77
C GLY A 130 -6.94 -10.88 -3.90
N PRO A 131 -7.79 -10.13 -3.19
CA PRO A 131 -8.93 -10.71 -2.50
C PRO A 131 -9.95 -11.26 -3.52
N PRO A 132 -10.85 -12.16 -3.09
CA PRO A 132 -12.01 -12.51 -3.91
C PRO A 132 -12.83 -11.25 -4.23
N ALA A 133 -13.64 -11.32 -5.29
CA ALA A 133 -14.61 -10.28 -5.59
C ALA A 133 -15.54 -10.07 -4.38
N ALA A 134 -15.90 -8.80 -4.12
CA ALA A 134 -16.82 -8.48 -3.04
C ALA A 134 -18.16 -9.20 -3.29
N GLU A 135 -18.57 -10.01 -2.32
CA GLU A 135 -19.83 -10.73 -2.34
C GLU A 135 -20.79 -10.16 -1.30
N PRO A 136 -22.11 -10.29 -1.51
CA PRO A 136 -23.07 -10.00 -0.45
C PRO A 136 -22.74 -10.84 0.80
N LEU A 137 -22.73 -10.21 1.98
CA LEU A 137 -22.42 -10.89 3.25
C LEU A 137 -23.67 -11.27 4.06
N ALA A 138 -24.74 -10.49 3.92
CA ALA A 138 -26.00 -10.68 4.63
C ALA A 138 -27.15 -9.99 3.88
N ARG A 139 -28.38 -10.49 4.07
CA ARG A 139 -29.62 -9.79 3.74
C ARG A 139 -29.98 -8.85 4.89
N ILE A 140 -30.31 -7.60 4.55
CA ILE A 140 -30.72 -6.57 5.52
C ILE A 140 -32.26 -6.54 5.60
N THR A 141 -32.85 -6.65 6.79
CA THR A 141 -34.31 -6.48 7.00
C THR A 141 -34.70 -5.11 7.55
N HIS A 142 -33.79 -4.42 8.25
CA HIS A 142 -33.96 -3.05 8.72
C HIS A 142 -32.77 -2.22 8.26
N PRO A 143 -32.95 -1.10 7.55
CA PRO A 143 -31.83 -0.26 7.12
C PRO A 143 -31.10 0.34 8.33
N LEU A 144 -29.80 0.65 8.17
CA LEU A 144 -29.00 1.28 9.23
C LEU A 144 -29.57 2.66 9.62
N THR A 145 -30.11 3.38 8.66
CA THR A 145 -30.76 4.67 8.86
C THR A 145 -32.20 4.61 8.37
N GLU A 146 -33.15 4.96 9.23
CA GLU A 146 -34.58 5.01 8.94
C GLU A 146 -35.11 6.37 9.41
N ASN A 147 -35.78 7.12 8.53
CA ASN A 147 -36.29 8.47 8.80
C ASN A 147 -35.23 9.45 9.35
N GLY A 148 -34.00 9.37 8.82
CA GLY A 148 -32.89 10.24 9.23
C GLY A 148 -32.28 9.89 10.59
N GLN A 149 -32.72 8.81 11.24
CA GLN A 149 -32.21 8.35 12.53
C GLN A 149 -31.48 7.02 12.37
N VAL A 150 -30.30 6.89 13.00
CA VAL A 150 -29.53 5.64 12.99
C VAL A 150 -30.20 4.63 13.92
N GLN A 151 -30.60 3.48 13.38
CA GLN A 151 -31.27 2.38 14.10
C GLN A 151 -30.31 1.18 14.26
N TYR A 152 -29.09 1.43 14.76
CA TYR A 152 -27.98 0.46 14.75
C TYR A 152 -28.36 -0.92 15.31
N GLN A 153 -29.06 -0.97 16.45
CA GLN A 153 -29.49 -2.23 17.06
C GLN A 153 -30.48 -2.99 16.16
N LYS A 154 -31.51 -2.30 15.62
CA LYS A 154 -32.47 -2.94 14.70
C LYS A 154 -31.81 -3.43 13.43
N PHE A 155 -30.87 -2.66 12.87
CA PHE A 155 -30.07 -3.06 11.72
C PHE A 155 -29.28 -4.33 12.01
N LEU A 156 -28.54 -4.37 13.12
CA LEU A 156 -27.73 -5.53 13.51
C LEU A 156 -28.59 -6.78 13.71
N PHE A 157 -29.70 -6.68 14.45
CA PHE A 157 -30.63 -7.80 14.64
C PHE A 157 -31.36 -8.19 13.34
N GLY A 158 -31.43 -7.28 12.37
CA GLY A 158 -32.00 -7.48 11.04
C GLY A 158 -31.05 -8.08 10.01
N LEU A 159 -29.79 -8.39 10.36
CA LEU A 159 -28.86 -9.07 9.48
C LEU A 159 -29.17 -10.56 9.42
N LYS A 160 -29.53 -11.06 8.24
CA LYS A 160 -29.77 -12.48 7.98
C LYS A 160 -28.68 -13.02 7.07
N LYS A 161 -28.19 -14.23 7.37
CA LYS A 161 -27.29 -14.95 6.47
C LYS A 161 -27.97 -15.14 5.11
N LEU A 162 -27.19 -15.03 4.04
CA LEU A 162 -27.65 -15.24 2.66
C LEU A 162 -27.89 -16.71 2.35
#